data_AF-A0A2V2RJ36-F1
#
_entry.id   AF-A0A2V2RJ36-F1
#
_cell.length_a   1.000
_cell.length_b   1.000
_cell.length_c   1.000
_cell.angle_alpha   90.00
_cell.angle_beta   90.00
_cell.angle_gamma   90.00
#
_symmetry.space_group_name_H-M   'P 1'
#
loop_
_entity.id
_entity.type
_entity.pdbx_description
1 polymer ?
#
loop_
_entity_poly.entity_id
_entity_poly.type
_entity_poly.pdbx_seq_one_letter_code
_entity_poly.pdbx_strand_id
1 'polypeptide(L)'
;MPTFEWSGRHKNGKLLSGKIEAAFEEEAVRKLRAQQIHPTSIRQIGSMNPGGVTTLPRTQSGTRSRSILTRLVLGVVLLIGAASMISVSTGSIIRCQSIVSGNPYQCAIETNMGGFYPMSSEQIRSAQSASAEEKVMNSYDSQKRLRGTRASRVIIKGDDGSISTPWMQYPYRNSEEIATELNAQLDHRSALSLEYRQIEIAPVVVGIICAIAGIWLLISSIRKLVQR
;
A
#
# COMPACT_ATOMS: atom_id res chain seq x y z
N MET A 1 -9.22 -35.21 -21.43
CA MET A 1 -9.33 -34.05 -22.33
C MET A 1 -9.99 -32.92 -21.57
N PRO A 2 -9.49 -31.67 -21.67
CA PRO A 2 -10.07 -30.56 -20.93
C PRO A 2 -11.49 -30.25 -21.40
N THR A 3 -12.36 -29.91 -20.45
CA THR A 3 -13.73 -29.49 -20.73
C THR A 3 -13.79 -27.98 -20.76
N PHE A 4 -14.46 -27.39 -21.74
CA PHE A 4 -14.67 -25.95 -21.84
C PHE A 4 -16.13 -25.61 -21.66
N GLU A 5 -16.45 -24.73 -20.73
CA GLU A 5 -17.75 -24.09 -20.65
C GLU A 5 -17.76 -22.86 -21.54
N TRP A 6 -18.83 -22.69 -22.32
CA TRP A 6 -18.94 -21.60 -23.27
C TRP A 6 -20.31 -20.94 -23.18
N SER A 7 -20.35 -19.66 -23.51
CA SER A 7 -21.56 -18.91 -23.79
C SER A 7 -21.40 -18.22 -25.14
N GLY A 8 -22.48 -18.12 -25.90
CA GLY A 8 -22.43 -17.56 -27.24
C GLY A 8 -23.81 -17.27 -27.80
N ARG A 9 -23.83 -16.75 -29.02
CA ARG A 9 -25.04 -16.42 -29.76
C ARG A 9 -25.12 -17.26 -31.03
N HIS A 10 -26.23 -17.95 -31.23
CA HIS A 10 -26.51 -18.64 -32.48
C HIS A 10 -26.88 -17.61 -33.57
N LYS A 11 -26.73 -17.97 -34.86
CA LYS A 11 -27.00 -17.05 -35.99
C LYS A 11 -28.40 -16.41 -35.97
N ASN A 12 -29.38 -17.09 -35.36
CA ASN A 12 -30.75 -16.57 -35.16
C ASN A 12 -30.90 -15.61 -33.96
N GLY A 13 -29.81 -15.21 -33.32
CA GLY A 13 -29.81 -14.27 -32.20
C GLY A 13 -30.04 -14.88 -30.82
N LYS A 14 -30.31 -16.20 -30.72
CA LYS A 14 -30.55 -16.88 -29.43
C LYS A 14 -29.24 -17.03 -28.63
N LEU A 15 -29.28 -16.62 -27.36
CA LEU A 15 -28.19 -16.88 -26.42
C LEU A 15 -28.22 -18.35 -26.00
N LEU A 16 -27.06 -19.01 -26.10
CA LEU A 16 -26.86 -20.40 -25.74
C LEU A 16 -25.63 -20.50 -24.83
N SER A 17 -25.66 -21.47 -23.92
CA SER A 17 -24.52 -21.85 -23.12
C SER A 17 -24.44 -23.37 -23.02
N GLY A 18 -23.24 -23.90 -22.87
CA GLY A 18 -23.01 -25.33 -22.82
C GLY A 18 -21.59 -25.69 -22.43
N LYS A 19 -21.29 -26.99 -22.45
CA LYS A 19 -19.96 -27.54 -22.23
C LYS A 19 -19.51 -28.28 -23.49
N ILE A 20 -18.22 -28.20 -23.81
CA ILE A 20 -17.64 -28.87 -24.97
C ILE A 20 -16.27 -29.43 -24.61
N GLU A 21 -15.98 -30.64 -25.06
CA GLU A 21 -14.68 -31.27 -24.90
C GLU A 21 -13.79 -30.95 -26.12
N ALA A 22 -12.61 -30.43 -25.85
CA ALA A 22 -11.62 -30.07 -26.87
C ALA A 22 -10.21 -30.21 -26.27
N ALA A 23 -9.18 -30.32 -27.10
CA ALA A 23 -7.81 -30.37 -26.60
C ALA A 23 -7.34 -28.98 -26.10
N PHE A 24 -7.82 -27.91 -26.71
CA PHE A 24 -7.50 -26.51 -26.39
C PHE A 24 -8.62 -25.55 -26.84
N GLU A 25 -8.58 -24.30 -26.38
CA GLU A 25 -9.65 -23.30 -26.56
C GLU A 25 -9.97 -23.03 -28.04
N GLU A 26 -8.95 -22.90 -28.90
CA GLU A 26 -9.13 -22.64 -30.32
C GLU A 26 -9.84 -23.79 -31.05
N GLU A 27 -9.67 -25.03 -30.59
CA GLU A 27 -10.42 -26.17 -31.09
C GLU A 27 -11.88 -26.13 -30.63
N ALA A 28 -12.15 -25.70 -29.39
CA ALA A 28 -13.50 -25.47 -28.90
C ALA A 28 -14.23 -24.37 -29.71
N VAL A 29 -13.58 -23.23 -29.96
CA VAL A 29 -14.12 -22.15 -30.82
C VAL A 29 -14.47 -22.69 -32.21
N ARG A 30 -13.57 -23.48 -32.81
CA ARG A 30 -13.75 -24.03 -34.15
C ARG A 30 -14.96 -24.96 -34.23
N LYS A 31 -15.12 -25.85 -33.24
CA LYS A 31 -16.29 -26.74 -33.13
C LYS A 31 -17.60 -25.96 -32.94
N LEU A 32 -17.59 -24.89 -32.14
CA LEU A 32 -18.77 -24.04 -31.93
C LEU A 32 -19.16 -23.24 -33.17
N ARG A 33 -18.17 -22.71 -33.91
CA ARG A 33 -18.42 -22.00 -35.17
C ARG A 33 -18.96 -22.93 -36.26
N ALA A 34 -18.52 -24.19 -36.30
CA ALA A 34 -19.10 -25.20 -37.20
C ALA A 34 -20.59 -25.44 -36.93
N GLN A 35 -21.05 -25.22 -35.69
CA GLN A 35 -22.46 -25.28 -35.27
C GLN A 35 -23.19 -23.93 -35.37
N GLN A 36 -22.63 -22.96 -36.11
CA GLN A 36 -23.18 -21.60 -36.28
C GLN A 36 -23.34 -20.81 -34.96
N ILE A 37 -22.55 -21.15 -33.95
CA ILE A 37 -22.51 -20.47 -32.66
C ILE A 37 -21.30 -19.54 -32.64
N HIS A 38 -21.54 -18.26 -32.34
CA HIS A 38 -20.50 -17.27 -32.10
C HIS A 38 -20.23 -17.20 -30.60
N PRO A 39 -19.14 -17.80 -30.09
CA PRO A 39 -18.84 -17.78 -28.67
C PRO A 39 -18.48 -16.36 -28.22
N THR A 40 -19.11 -15.92 -27.14
CA THR A 40 -18.83 -14.65 -26.44
C THR A 40 -17.96 -14.88 -25.20
N SER A 41 -17.94 -16.10 -24.67
CA SER A 41 -16.99 -16.51 -23.63
C SER A 41 -16.69 -18.00 -23.76
N ILE A 42 -15.44 -18.40 -23.56
CA ILE A 42 -15.04 -19.80 -23.40
C ILE A 42 -14.11 -19.87 -22.19
N ARG A 43 -14.31 -20.88 -21.33
CA ARG A 43 -13.52 -21.08 -20.13
C ARG A 43 -13.27 -22.56 -19.90
N GLN A 44 -12.02 -22.96 -19.77
CA GLN A 44 -11.66 -24.32 -19.38
C GLN A 44 -12.11 -24.60 -17.94
N ILE A 45 -12.84 -25.69 -17.73
CA ILE A 45 -13.24 -26.21 -16.44
C ILE A 45 -12.54 -27.56 -16.25
N GLY A 46 -11.71 -27.65 -15.21
CA GLY A 46 -11.08 -28.90 -14.79
C GLY A 46 -9.62 -29.06 -15.19
N SER A 47 -8.74 -28.66 -14.28
CA SER A 47 -7.52 -29.38 -13.88
C SER A 47 -7.23 -28.97 -12.44
N MET A 48 -7.06 -29.94 -11.55
CA MET A 48 -6.96 -29.75 -10.10
C MET A 48 -5.55 -29.30 -9.65
N ASN A 49 -5.48 -28.09 -9.08
CA ASN A 49 -4.62 -27.54 -8.00
C ASN A 49 -3.07 -27.48 -8.16
N PRO A 50 -2.33 -26.62 -7.39
CA PRO A 50 -2.74 -25.65 -6.36
C PRO A 50 -2.17 -24.22 -6.60
N GLY A 51 -3.01 -23.19 -6.49
CA GLY A 51 -2.52 -21.80 -6.58
C GLY A 51 -3.66 -20.85 -6.93
N GLY A 52 -3.95 -19.91 -6.03
CA GLY A 52 -5.18 -19.14 -6.03
C GLY A 52 -5.43 -18.33 -7.31
N VAL A 53 -6.71 -18.20 -7.67
CA VAL A 53 -7.42 -16.91 -7.78
C VAL A 53 -8.92 -17.22 -7.73
N THR A 54 -9.58 -16.72 -6.70
CA THR A 54 -11.03 -16.77 -6.48
C THR A 54 -11.76 -15.91 -7.51
N THR A 55 -12.37 -16.52 -8.54
CA THR A 55 -13.47 -15.87 -9.28
C THR A 55 -14.80 -16.41 -8.77
N LEU A 56 -15.53 -15.55 -8.06
CA LEU A 56 -16.85 -15.78 -7.47
C LEU A 56 -17.91 -16.24 -8.51
N PRO A 57 -18.81 -17.18 -8.17
CA PRO A 57 -19.97 -17.48 -8.99
C PRO A 57 -21.08 -16.44 -8.79
N ARG A 58 -21.54 -15.85 -9.90
CA ARG A 58 -22.76 -15.02 -9.96
C ARG A 58 -23.98 -15.92 -10.12
N THR A 59 -24.51 -16.45 -9.02
CA THR A 59 -25.85 -17.05 -8.99
C THR A 59 -26.86 -16.01 -8.50
N GLN A 60 -27.84 -15.70 -9.33
CA GLN A 60 -28.90 -14.74 -9.09
C GLN A 60 -30.13 -15.47 -8.53
N SER A 61 -30.33 -15.46 -7.20
CA SER A 61 -31.63 -15.61 -6.54
C SER A 61 -31.49 -15.27 -5.04
N GLY A 62 -32.44 -14.50 -4.48
CA GLY A 62 -32.47 -14.14 -3.04
C GLY A 62 -32.18 -12.68 -2.69
N THR A 63 -32.95 -11.74 -3.25
CA THR A 63 -32.89 -10.29 -2.97
C THR A 63 -33.46 -9.93 -1.59
N ARG A 64 -32.72 -10.20 -0.50
CA ARG A 64 -32.81 -9.42 0.76
C ARG A 64 -31.70 -9.71 1.78
N SER A 65 -30.95 -10.81 1.64
CA SER A 65 -29.90 -11.21 2.61
C SER A 65 -28.46 -10.92 2.16
N ARG A 66 -28.18 -10.90 0.84
CA ARG A 66 -26.82 -10.69 0.33
C ARG A 66 -26.21 -9.32 0.63
N SER A 67 -27.02 -8.26 0.79
CA SER A 67 -26.48 -6.90 0.96
C SER A 67 -25.79 -6.65 2.30
N ILE A 68 -26.13 -7.43 3.34
CA ILE A 68 -25.52 -7.30 4.67
C ILE A 68 -24.18 -8.02 4.69
N LEU A 69 -24.13 -9.26 4.17
CA LEU A 69 -22.90 -10.04 4.11
C LEU A 69 -21.82 -9.33 3.27
N THR A 70 -22.19 -8.77 2.11
CA THR A 70 -21.23 -8.01 1.29
C THR A 70 -20.68 -6.78 2.01
N ARG A 71 -21.48 -6.07 2.81
CA ARG A 71 -21.02 -4.92 3.60
C ARG A 71 -20.12 -5.31 4.76
N LEU A 72 -20.41 -6.44 5.40
CA LEU A 72 -19.53 -7.00 6.44
C LEU A 72 -18.17 -7.39 5.86
N VAL A 73 -18.15 -8.14 4.77
CA VAL A 73 -16.91 -8.53 4.09
C VAL A 73 -16.14 -7.29 3.63
N LEU A 74 -16.81 -6.31 3.02
CA LEU A 74 -16.16 -5.07 2.61
C LEU A 74 -15.60 -4.27 3.79
N GLY A 75 -16.34 -4.20 4.90
CA GLY A 75 -15.88 -3.56 6.13
C GLY A 75 -14.60 -4.20 6.68
N VAL A 76 -14.55 -5.54 6.73
CA VAL A 76 -13.36 -6.28 7.16
C VAL A 76 -12.18 -6.06 6.20
N VAL A 77 -12.41 -6.12 4.88
CA VAL A 77 -11.35 -5.88 3.89
C VAL A 77 -10.78 -4.47 4.01
N LEU A 78 -11.62 -3.46 4.26
CA LEU A 78 -11.15 -2.09 4.48
C LEU A 78 -10.32 -1.95 5.77
N LEU A 79 -10.67 -2.66 6.84
CA LEU A 79 -9.88 -2.69 8.07
C LEU A 79 -8.52 -3.37 7.87
N ILE A 80 -8.48 -4.50 7.16
CA ILE A 80 -7.22 -5.19 6.83
C ILE A 80 -6.35 -4.29 5.94
N GLY A 81 -6.95 -3.64 4.94
CA GLY A 81 -6.28 -2.67 4.08
C GLY A 81 -5.71 -1.50 4.88
N ALA A 82 -6.48 -0.97 5.84
CA ALA A 82 -6.04 0.09 6.73
C ALA A 82 -4.83 -0.31 7.58
N ALA A 83 -4.90 -1.48 8.23
CA ALA A 83 -3.79 -2.00 9.03
C ALA A 83 -2.52 -2.22 8.19
N SER A 84 -2.69 -2.72 6.95
CA SER A 84 -1.56 -2.93 6.03
C SER A 84 -0.91 -1.61 5.61
N MET A 85 -1.70 -0.58 5.28
CA MET A 85 -1.20 0.74 4.88
C MET A 85 -0.46 1.45 6.03
N ILE A 86 -0.96 1.33 7.25
CA ILE A 86 -0.27 1.87 8.44
C ILE A 86 1.04 1.12 8.68
N SER A 87 1.06 -0.20 8.47
CA SER A 87 2.24 -1.04 8.68
C SER A 87 3.38 -0.78 7.67
N VAL A 88 3.07 -0.24 6.49
CA VAL A 88 4.09 0.15 5.50
C VAL A 88 4.53 1.61 5.64
N SER A 89 3.98 2.35 6.60
CA SER A 89 4.45 3.72 6.85
C SER A 89 5.92 3.70 7.26
N THR A 90 6.73 4.46 6.51
CA THR A 90 8.14 4.66 6.84
C THR A 90 8.25 5.88 7.72
N GLY A 91 9.00 5.76 8.82
CA GLY A 91 9.37 6.89 9.66
C GLY A 91 10.83 6.80 10.08
N SER A 92 11.40 7.93 10.47
CA SER A 92 12.72 7.99 11.08
C SER A 92 12.68 8.88 12.31
N ILE A 93 13.37 8.45 13.36
CA ILE A 93 13.61 9.22 14.57
C ILE A 93 15.07 9.62 14.56
N ILE A 94 15.33 10.92 14.62
CA ILE A 94 16.66 11.49 14.77
C ILE A 94 16.83 11.83 16.24
N ARG A 95 17.83 11.24 16.90
CA ARG A 95 18.18 11.50 18.29
C ARG A 95 19.58 12.03 18.37
N CYS A 96 19.77 13.21 18.94
CA CYS A 96 21.10 13.73 19.21
C CYS A 96 21.26 13.98 20.70
N GLN A 97 22.31 13.41 21.30
CA GLN A 97 22.62 13.55 22.72
C GLN A 97 24.01 14.12 22.90
N SER A 98 24.16 15.03 23.85
CA SER A 98 25.46 15.50 24.29
C SER A 98 26.02 14.54 25.33
N ILE A 99 27.21 13.99 25.08
CA ILE A 99 27.84 12.97 25.96
C ILE A 99 28.33 13.63 27.27
N VAL A 100 28.75 14.90 27.22
CA VAL A 100 29.19 15.72 28.37
C VAL A 100 29.01 17.20 27.99
N SER A 101 28.67 18.10 28.92
CA SER A 101 28.68 19.55 28.66
C SER A 101 30.01 19.99 28.02
N GLY A 102 29.96 20.33 26.73
CA GLY A 102 31.13 20.75 25.95
C GLY A 102 31.70 19.71 24.96
N ASN A 103 31.19 18.47 24.94
CA ASN A 103 31.63 17.41 24.02
C ASN A 103 30.80 17.32 22.73
N PRO A 104 31.33 16.64 21.69
CA PRO A 104 30.62 16.40 20.44
C PRO A 104 29.25 15.72 20.63
N TYR A 105 28.24 16.19 19.90
CA TYR A 105 26.93 15.52 19.86
C TYR A 105 27.06 14.15 19.19
N GLN A 106 26.50 13.12 19.81
CA GLN A 106 26.27 11.84 19.18
C GLN A 106 24.85 11.81 18.64
N CYS A 107 24.72 11.68 17.32
CA CYS A 107 23.43 11.58 16.65
C CYS A 107 23.18 10.15 16.17
N ALA A 108 21.95 9.68 16.34
CA ALA A 108 21.46 8.40 15.87
C ALA A 108 20.21 8.62 15.01
N ILE A 109 20.12 7.90 13.90
CA ILE A 109 18.92 7.84 13.06
C ILE A 109 18.36 6.43 13.18
N GLU A 110 17.19 6.31 13.80
CA GLU A 110 16.43 5.07 13.90
C GLU A 110 15.36 5.07 12.81
N THR A 111 15.44 4.15 11.85
CA THR A 111 14.43 4.01 10.81
C THR A 111 13.40 2.97 11.23
N ASN A 112 12.14 3.36 11.29
CA ASN A 112 11.02 2.54 11.70
C ASN A 112 10.13 2.21 10.50
N MET A 113 9.70 0.95 10.42
CA MET A 113 8.64 0.53 9.50
C MET A 113 7.40 0.14 10.30
N GLY A 114 6.25 0.67 9.92
CA GLY A 114 4.98 0.37 10.57
C GLY A 114 4.83 0.94 11.98
N GLY A 115 5.68 1.88 12.38
CA GLY A 115 5.55 2.62 13.65
C GLY A 115 5.95 1.86 14.93
N PHE A 116 6.35 0.59 14.86
CA PHE A 116 6.59 -0.22 16.08
C PHE A 116 7.98 -0.87 16.17
N TYR A 117 8.71 -1.07 15.07
CA TYR A 117 10.01 -1.76 15.10
C TYR A 117 11.11 -0.97 14.37
N PRO A 118 12.26 -0.71 15.03
CA PRO A 118 13.42 -0.14 14.35
C PRO A 118 14.02 -1.19 13.42
N MET A 119 14.05 -0.89 12.12
CA MET A 119 14.67 -1.75 11.11
C MET A 119 16.16 -1.48 10.95
N SER A 120 16.59 -0.24 11.18
CA SER A 120 17.99 0.15 11.11
C SER A 120 18.25 1.27 12.11
N SER A 121 19.43 1.24 12.73
CA SER A 121 19.94 2.33 13.55
C SER A 121 21.35 2.66 13.06
N GLU A 122 21.53 3.86 12.54
CA GLU A 122 22.83 4.39 12.16
C GLU A 122 23.23 5.47 13.16
N GLN A 123 24.50 5.52 13.52
CA GLN A 123 25.01 6.47 14.51
C GLN A 123 26.23 7.19 13.98
N ILE A 124 26.32 8.47 14.32
CA ILE A 124 27.48 9.31 14.05
C ILE A 124 27.92 10.01 15.33
N ARG A 125 29.23 10.02 15.55
CA ARG A 125 29.86 10.80 16.62
C ARG A 125 30.25 12.16 16.06
N SER A 126 30.33 13.14 16.94
CA SER A 126 30.73 14.50 16.56
C SER A 126 29.89 15.07 15.43
N ALA A 127 28.56 15.02 15.56
CA ALA A 127 27.69 15.74 14.64
C ALA A 127 28.02 17.24 14.66
N GLN A 128 28.40 17.76 13.50
CA GLN A 128 28.80 19.15 13.30
C GLN A 128 27.72 19.95 12.57
N SER A 129 27.04 19.33 11.62
CA SER A 129 26.03 20.01 10.82
C SER A 129 24.96 19.04 10.32
N ALA A 130 23.82 19.61 9.99
CA ALA A 130 22.70 18.99 9.32
C ALA A 130 22.42 19.70 8.01
N SER A 131 21.97 18.97 7.01
CA SER A 131 21.52 19.53 5.74
C SER A 131 20.29 18.76 5.26
N ALA A 132 19.45 19.44 4.48
CA ALA A 132 18.34 18.80 3.80
C ALA A 132 18.70 18.62 2.33
N GLU A 133 18.43 17.44 1.80
CA GLU A 133 18.46 17.21 0.36
C GLU A 133 17.04 16.98 -0.15
N GLU A 134 16.73 17.58 -1.30
CA GLU A 134 15.50 17.34 -2.04
C GLU A 134 15.86 16.70 -3.38
N LYS A 135 15.10 15.68 -3.77
CA LYS A 135 15.21 15.03 -5.06
C LYS A 135 13.83 14.93 -5.69
N VAL A 136 13.75 15.30 -6.96
CA VAL A 136 12.56 15.04 -7.77
C VAL A 136 12.60 13.58 -8.22
N MET A 137 11.73 12.77 -7.65
CA MET A 137 11.45 11.42 -8.12
C MET A 137 10.48 11.50 -9.29
N ASN A 138 10.93 11.11 -10.47
CA ASN A 138 10.07 10.96 -11.63
C ASN A 138 9.30 9.65 -11.49
N SER A 139 8.00 9.73 -11.23
CA SER A 139 7.11 8.58 -11.30
C SER A 139 6.34 8.63 -12.63
N TYR A 140 6.29 7.49 -13.32
CA TYR A 140 5.41 7.32 -14.48
C TYR A 140 4.02 6.98 -13.97
N ASP A 141 3.06 7.89 -14.17
CA ASP A 141 1.67 7.57 -13.94
C ASP A 141 1.21 6.52 -14.97
N SER A 142 0.15 5.78 -14.64
CA SER A 142 -0.62 4.88 -15.51
C SER A 142 -0.97 5.48 -16.88
N GLN A 143 -1.01 6.81 -16.99
CA GLN A 143 -1.22 7.56 -18.24
C GLN A 143 0.07 7.97 -18.98
N LYS A 144 1.24 7.44 -18.60
CA LYS A 144 2.57 7.83 -19.12
C LYS A 144 2.91 9.32 -18.97
N ARG A 145 2.26 10.02 -18.04
CA ARG A 145 2.61 11.41 -17.71
C ARG A 145 3.68 11.39 -16.62
N LEU A 146 4.76 12.10 -16.85
CA LEU A 146 5.78 12.35 -15.83
C LEU A 146 5.17 13.24 -14.75
N ARG A 147 4.96 12.69 -13.56
CA ARG A 147 4.61 13.47 -12.38
C ARG A 147 5.83 13.48 -11.46
N GLY A 148 6.44 14.66 -11.31
CA GLY A 148 7.54 14.85 -10.37
C GLY A 148 7.00 14.84 -8.95
N THR A 149 7.25 13.75 -8.21
CA THR A 149 7.06 13.71 -6.76
C THR A 149 8.35 14.16 -6.09
N ARG A 150 8.26 15.13 -5.18
CA ARG A 150 9.41 15.60 -4.42
C ARG A 150 9.63 14.64 -3.25
N ALA A 151 10.85 14.18 -3.07
CA ALA A 151 11.27 13.45 -1.88
C ALA A 151 12.38 14.24 -1.18
N SER A 152 12.40 14.23 0.14
CA SER A 152 13.44 14.89 0.92
C SER A 152 14.02 13.97 1.98
N ARG A 153 15.25 14.27 2.41
CA ARG A 153 15.90 13.61 3.54
C ARG A 153 16.75 14.59 4.33
N VAL A 154 17.05 14.23 5.57
CA VAL A 154 17.99 14.93 6.45
C VAL A 154 19.31 14.17 6.44
N ILE A 155 20.42 14.89 6.26
CA ILE A 155 21.78 14.35 6.34
C ILE A 155 22.49 15.03 7.49
N ILE A 156 23.04 14.22 8.39
CA ILE A 156 23.85 14.68 9.53
C ILE A 156 25.29 14.33 9.21
N LYS A 157 26.15 15.34 9.23
CA LYS A 157 27.59 15.22 9.00
C LYS A 157 28.34 15.34 10.32
N GLY A 158 29.34 14.50 10.48
CA GLY A 158 30.27 14.54 11.61
C GLY A 158 31.69 14.19 11.17
N ASP A 159 32.59 14.05 12.13
CA ASP A 159 34.02 13.83 11.87
C ASP A 159 34.26 12.53 11.07
N ASP A 160 33.52 11.48 11.42
CA ASP A 160 33.71 10.12 10.89
C ASP A 160 32.88 9.84 9.62
N GLY A 161 32.13 10.84 9.11
CA GLY A 161 31.35 10.70 7.88
C GLY A 161 29.98 11.37 7.91
N SER A 162 28.96 10.68 7.39
CA SER A 162 27.58 11.19 7.38
C SER A 162 26.57 10.05 7.49
N ILE A 163 25.48 10.31 8.21
CA ILE A 163 24.29 9.44 8.26
C ILE A 163 23.10 10.21 7.67
N SER A 164 22.12 9.50 7.12
CA SER A 164 20.96 10.15 6.48
C SER A 164 19.65 9.43 6.75
N THR A 165 18.56 10.20 6.86
CA THR A 165 17.20 9.63 6.86
C THR A 165 16.87 9.05 5.48
N PRO A 166 15.95 8.07 5.40
CA PRO A 166 15.47 7.60 4.11
C PRO A 166 14.77 8.74 3.35
N TRP A 167 14.74 8.62 2.02
CA TRP A 167 13.98 9.53 1.17
C TRP A 167 12.49 9.45 1.48
N MET A 168 11.90 10.56 1.93
CA MET A 168 10.47 10.65 2.24
C MET A 168 9.75 11.57 1.27
N GLN A 169 8.63 11.11 0.71
CA GLN A 169 7.85 11.90 -0.27
C GLN A 169 6.96 12.95 0.38
N TYR A 170 6.33 12.59 1.51
CA TYR A 170 5.40 13.45 2.23
C TYR A 170 5.67 13.39 3.74
N PRO A 171 6.86 13.84 4.19
CA PRO A 171 7.18 13.83 5.61
C PRO A 171 6.28 14.84 6.34
N TYR A 172 5.80 14.46 7.54
CA TYR A 172 5.03 15.36 8.41
C TYR A 172 5.75 16.66 8.72
N ARG A 173 7.07 16.59 8.86
CA ARG A 173 7.91 17.75 9.10
C ARG A 173 8.96 17.86 8.00
N ASN A 174 9.11 19.06 7.45
CA ASN A 174 10.03 19.32 6.35
C ASN A 174 11.47 19.03 6.80
N SER A 175 12.22 18.30 5.97
CA SER A 175 13.64 18.01 6.20
C SER A 175 14.47 19.28 6.38
N GLU A 176 14.12 20.36 5.67
CA GLU A 176 14.80 21.67 5.76
C GLU A 176 14.59 22.34 7.11
N GLU A 177 13.37 22.27 7.65
CA GLU A 177 13.04 22.80 8.98
C GLU A 177 13.82 22.04 10.05
N ILE A 178 13.86 20.71 9.96
CA ILE A 178 14.62 19.85 10.89
C ILE A 178 16.11 20.15 10.80
N ALA A 179 16.68 20.26 9.60
CA ALA A 179 18.10 20.55 9.44
C ALA A 179 18.47 21.93 10.01
N THR A 180 17.62 22.93 9.78
CA THR A 180 17.81 24.30 10.31
C THR A 180 17.78 24.29 11.84
N GLU A 181 16.79 23.62 12.44
CA GLU A 181 16.68 23.53 13.89
C GLU A 181 17.82 22.73 14.51
N LEU A 182 18.22 21.62 13.87
CA LEU A 182 19.35 20.81 14.31
C LEU A 182 20.64 21.64 14.31
N ASN A 183 20.91 22.39 13.22
CA ASN A 183 22.08 23.27 13.14
C ASN A 183 22.06 24.33 14.24
N ALA A 184 20.93 25.00 14.45
CA ALA A 184 20.81 25.99 15.52
C ALA A 184 21.17 25.40 16.89
N GLN A 185 20.75 24.16 17.18
CA GLN A 185 21.06 23.50 18.44
C GLN A 185 22.50 22.98 18.52
N LEU A 186 23.06 22.48 17.42
CA LEU A 186 24.46 22.06 17.33
C LEU A 186 25.41 23.25 17.55
N ASP A 187 25.06 24.42 17.01
CA ASP A 187 25.83 25.66 17.16
C ASP A 187 25.79 26.21 18.60
N HIS A 188 24.60 26.23 19.21
CA HIS A 188 24.42 26.79 20.55
C HIS A 188 24.79 25.81 21.67
N ARG A 189 24.98 24.52 21.34
CA ARG A 189 25.22 23.41 22.28
C ARG A 189 24.28 23.43 23.51
N SER A 190 23.07 23.94 23.30
CA SER A 190 22.16 24.36 24.37
C SER A 190 21.29 23.22 24.90
N ALA A 191 21.02 22.20 24.08
CA ALA A 191 20.16 21.07 24.46
C ALA A 191 20.98 19.84 24.83
N LEU A 192 20.66 19.22 25.98
CA LEU A 192 21.25 17.94 26.41
C LEU A 192 20.81 16.77 25.52
N SER A 193 19.58 16.82 25.00
CA SER A 193 19.01 15.82 24.11
C SER A 193 18.03 16.47 23.14
N LEU A 194 18.09 16.06 21.88
CA LEU A 194 17.20 16.49 20.79
C LEU A 194 16.57 15.25 20.18
N GLU A 195 15.25 15.27 19.96
CA GLU A 195 14.54 14.21 19.25
C GLU A 195 13.65 14.82 18.16
N TYR A 196 13.86 14.41 16.91
CA TYR A 196 13.03 14.80 15.77
C TYR A 196 12.42 13.56 15.12
N ARG A 197 11.15 13.66 14.72
CA ARG A 197 10.44 12.58 14.03
C ARG A 197 10.04 13.01 12.63
N GLN A 198 10.39 12.19 11.65
CA GLN A 198 9.85 12.26 10.30
C GLN A 198 9.02 11.01 10.06
N ILE A 199 7.79 11.18 9.60
CA ILE A 199 6.87 10.08 9.28
C ILE A 199 6.22 10.41 7.96
N GLU A 200 6.15 9.45 7.05
CA GLU A 200 5.35 9.59 5.83
C GLU A 200 3.86 9.58 6.18
N ILE A 201 3.19 10.72 5.98
CA ILE A 201 1.79 10.88 6.37
C ILE A 201 0.85 10.11 5.44
N ALA A 202 1.21 9.99 4.16
CA ALA A 202 0.27 9.51 3.14
C ALA A 202 -0.29 8.09 3.44
N PRO A 203 0.51 7.07 3.78
CA PRO A 203 -0.01 5.75 4.14
C PRO A 203 -0.87 5.78 5.40
N VAL A 204 -0.51 6.62 6.38
CA VAL A 204 -1.25 6.78 7.63
C VAL A 204 -2.63 7.37 7.38
N VAL A 205 -2.72 8.44 6.59
CA VAL A 205 -4.00 9.10 6.27
C VAL A 205 -4.92 8.17 5.48
N VAL A 206 -4.38 7.49 4.46
CA VAL A 206 -5.16 6.50 3.69
C VAL A 206 -5.65 5.37 4.62
N GLY A 207 -4.78 4.88 5.50
CA GLY A 207 -5.13 3.88 6.49
C GLY A 207 -6.28 4.32 7.40
N ILE A 208 -6.21 5.53 7.95
CA ILE A 208 -7.27 6.10 8.82
C ILE A 208 -8.60 6.20 8.07
N ILE A 209 -8.60 6.71 6.83
CA ILE A 209 -9.82 6.85 6.02
C ILE A 209 -10.44 5.46 5.77
N CYS A 210 -9.64 4.48 5.37
CA CYS A 210 -10.11 3.10 5.19
C CYS A 210 -10.66 2.51 6.50
N ALA A 211 -10.01 2.77 7.63
CA ALA A 211 -10.47 2.30 8.93
C ALA A 211 -11.85 2.87 9.29
N ILE A 212 -12.03 4.18 9.15
CA ILE A 212 -13.31 4.87 9.41
C ILE A 212 -14.42 4.30 8.52
N ALA A 213 -14.16 4.16 7.22
CA ALA A 213 -15.11 3.58 6.28
C ALA A 213 -15.47 2.12 6.62
N GLY A 214 -14.47 1.32 7.00
CA GLY A 214 -14.65 -0.06 7.43
C GLY A 214 -15.52 -0.18 8.69
N ILE A 215 -15.20 0.60 9.74
CA ILE A 215 -15.98 0.66 10.99
C ILE A 215 -17.42 1.08 10.70
N TRP A 216 -17.62 2.12 9.89
CA TRP A 216 -18.95 2.61 9.56
C TRP A 216 -19.79 1.53 8.84
N LEU A 217 -19.20 0.81 7.87
CA LEU A 217 -19.88 -0.29 7.19
C LEU A 217 -20.26 -1.42 8.13
N LEU A 218 -19.38 -1.80 9.06
CA LEU A 218 -19.66 -2.82 10.07
C LEU A 218 -20.79 -2.40 11.00
N ILE A 219 -20.74 -1.19 11.57
CA ILE A 219 -21.80 -0.64 12.43
C ILE A 219 -23.13 -0.59 11.68
N SER A 220 -23.13 -0.12 10.43
CA SER A 220 -24.35 -0.05 9.61
C SER A 220 -24.96 -1.42 9.34
N SER A 221 -24.11 -2.45 9.23
CA SER A 221 -24.53 -3.83 8.96
C SER A 221 -25.09 -4.49 10.23
N ILE A 222 -24.45 -4.25 11.38
CA ILE A 222 -24.93 -4.72 12.69
C ILE A 222 -26.29 -4.09 13.03
N ARG A 223 -26.45 -2.77 12.84
CA ARG A 223 -27.76 -2.10 13.06
C ARG A 223 -28.88 -2.74 12.24
N LYS A 224 -28.60 -3.08 10.97
CA LYS A 224 -29.58 -3.75 10.09
C LYS A 224 -29.89 -5.19 10.48
N LEU A 225 -28.98 -5.86 11.19
CA LEU A 225 -29.20 -7.20 11.73
C LEU A 225 -30.05 -7.15 13.01
N VAL A 226 -29.82 -6.17 13.89
CA VAL A 226 -30.59 -6.00 15.15
C VAL A 226 -32.03 -5.53 14.90
N GLN A 227 -32.29 -4.82 13.81
CA GLN A 227 -33.62 -4.33 13.44
C GLN A 227 -34.49 -5.37 12.68
N ARG A 228 -34.02 -6.60 12.50
CA ARG A 228 -34.77 -7.70 11.89
C ARG A 228 -35.12 -8.74 12.92
#